data_AF-A0A0G1IN50-F1
#
_entry.id   AF-A0A0G1IN50-F1
#
_cell.length_a   1.000
_cell.length_b   1.000
_cell.length_c   1.000
_cell.angle_alpha   90.00
_cell.angle_beta   90.00
_cell.angle_gamma   90.00
#
_symmetry.space_group_name_H-M   'P 1'
#
loop_
_entity.id
_entity.type
_entity.pdbx_description
1 polymer ?
#
loop_
_entity_poly.entity_id
_entity_poly.type
_entity_poly.pdbx_seq_one_letter_code
_entity_poly.pdbx_strand_id
1 'polypeptide(L)'
;MIEQTISSVKTERLAMNIKQKQFVFFGVIGIALYLLSTGISYGLFSTFGKKEIKTIAPTTLTVPSQKPQRHFTSDPSVPKDQACPINGEMYTKKEKEIWDKRRPLAVMIENHEEARPQSGISFADVVYDSVAEGGISRFMAVFYCGLSTGNVLIAPVRSARTYFLPWVLEYDALYNHVGGAGNCSDDTVDERAKALCQIDQWRIKDLDQFGISFPTCYRNYDRLDHPVATEHTMVCQTDKLFKLASDRGWTNVDSKGVAWDKKFEPWKFKDDAKEADRGTTNSISFVAWKGYEKDYGVEWVYDKASNSYKRNNGGKPHTDLETEEQLTAKAVVIVFVKEIGPVDDHMHLLYNNIGSGSGLLFQDGKAEKITWAKEDRAARTKFMNASGKEIQLTRGQVWIHMLPTGTTVTY
;
A
#
# COMPACT_ATOMS: atom_id res chain seq x y z
N MET A 1 -64.29 46.80 28.86
CA MET A 1 -63.41 46.15 27.84
C MET A 1 -62.27 47.04 27.33
N ILE A 2 -62.28 48.37 27.50
CA ILE A 2 -61.20 49.24 26.99
C ILE A 2 -60.04 49.42 28.00
N GLU A 3 -60.30 49.38 29.32
CA GLU A 3 -59.25 49.56 30.34
C GLU A 3 -58.30 48.35 30.50
N GLN A 4 -58.77 47.12 30.29
CA GLN A 4 -57.93 45.91 30.39
C GLN A 4 -56.90 45.83 29.25
N THR A 5 -57.24 46.33 28.06
CA THR A 5 -56.34 46.31 26.88
C THR A 5 -55.19 47.33 27.02
N ILE A 6 -55.43 48.48 27.67
CA ILE A 6 -54.39 49.50 27.89
C ILE A 6 -53.38 49.07 28.96
N SER A 7 -53.82 48.33 29.97
CA SER A 7 -52.95 47.78 31.02
C SER A 7 -52.00 46.69 30.48
N SER A 8 -52.52 45.80 29.64
CA SER A 8 -51.74 44.74 28.99
C SER A 8 -50.59 45.31 28.12
N VAL A 9 -50.90 46.29 27.26
CA VAL A 9 -49.90 46.91 26.34
C VAL A 9 -48.82 47.70 27.09
N LYS A 10 -49.16 48.33 28.23
CA LYS A 10 -48.15 49.00 29.08
C LYS A 10 -47.19 48.00 29.72
N THR A 11 -47.68 46.83 30.11
CA THR A 11 -46.89 45.80 30.80
C THR A 11 -45.92 45.11 29.84
N GLU A 12 -46.35 44.83 28.60
CA GLU A 12 -45.49 44.29 27.54
C GLU A 12 -44.40 45.27 27.10
N ARG A 13 -44.72 46.57 26.95
CA ARG A 13 -43.72 47.60 26.62
C ARG A 13 -42.67 47.75 27.73
N LEU A 14 -43.07 47.62 29.00
CA LEU A 14 -42.12 47.69 30.12
C LEU A 14 -41.18 46.48 30.14
N ALA A 15 -41.71 45.26 29.93
CA ALA A 15 -40.92 44.03 29.89
C ALA A 15 -39.93 44.00 28.71
N MET A 16 -40.33 44.51 27.55
CA MET A 16 -39.48 44.61 26.36
C MET A 16 -38.30 45.59 26.59
N ASN A 17 -38.57 46.72 27.25
CA ASN A 17 -37.56 47.72 27.57
C ASN A 17 -36.55 47.22 28.63
N ILE A 18 -36.98 46.37 29.57
CA ILE A 18 -36.09 45.71 30.54
C ILE A 18 -35.19 44.69 29.85
N LYS A 19 -35.73 43.84 28.96
CA LYS A 19 -34.92 42.86 28.20
C LYS A 19 -33.89 43.54 27.28
N GLN A 20 -34.25 44.64 26.64
CA GLN A 20 -33.33 45.40 25.79
C GLN A 20 -32.19 46.04 26.60
N LYS A 21 -32.49 46.59 27.78
CA LYS A 21 -31.46 47.11 28.70
C LYS A 21 -30.55 46.02 29.24
N GLN A 22 -31.07 44.84 29.56
CA GLN A 22 -30.27 43.69 29.97
C GLN A 22 -29.36 43.20 28.85
N PHE A 23 -29.87 43.09 27.62
CA PHE A 23 -29.07 42.69 26.46
C PHE A 23 -27.92 43.66 26.17
N VAL A 24 -28.17 44.97 26.24
CA VAL A 24 -27.13 45.99 26.09
C VAL A 24 -26.12 45.91 27.24
N PHE A 25 -26.58 45.71 28.49
CA PHE A 25 -25.69 45.59 29.65
C PHE A 25 -24.75 44.38 29.56
N PHE A 26 -25.27 43.20 29.19
CA PHE A 26 -24.45 42.00 28.99
C PHE A 26 -23.54 42.11 27.76
N GLY A 27 -23.98 42.78 26.68
CA GLY A 27 -23.14 43.05 25.51
C GLY A 27 -21.94 43.94 25.84
N VAL A 28 -22.15 45.00 26.63
CA VAL A 28 -21.07 45.89 27.08
C VAL A 28 -20.08 45.16 28.00
N ILE A 29 -20.56 44.30 28.90
CA ILE A 29 -19.69 43.46 29.75
C ILE A 29 -18.88 42.48 28.90
N GLY A 30 -19.49 41.85 27.90
CA GLY A 30 -18.80 40.93 26.99
C GLY A 30 -17.69 41.62 26.20
N ILE A 31 -17.94 42.83 25.68
CA ILE A 31 -16.94 43.64 24.98
C ILE A 31 -15.82 44.06 25.94
N ALA A 32 -16.15 44.47 27.17
CA ALA A 32 -15.16 44.85 28.17
C ALA A 32 -14.25 43.66 28.55
N LEU A 33 -14.82 42.46 28.73
CA LEU A 33 -14.05 41.24 29.02
C LEU A 33 -13.16 40.83 27.83
N TYR A 34 -13.66 40.95 26.60
CA TYR A 34 -12.88 40.69 25.39
C TYR A 34 -11.67 41.65 25.29
N LEU A 35 -11.89 42.95 25.50
CA LEU A 35 -10.83 43.95 25.47
C LEU A 35 -9.84 43.77 26.63
N LEU A 36 -10.29 43.34 27.81
CA LEU A 36 -9.42 43.02 28.93
C LEU A 36 -8.52 41.80 28.60
N SER A 37 -9.12 40.73 28.05
CA SER A 37 -8.39 39.49 27.70
C SER A 37 -7.36 39.71 26.59
N THR A 38 -7.70 40.52 25.58
CA THR A 38 -6.81 40.85 24.47
C THR A 38 -5.72 41.82 24.91
N GLY A 39 -6.03 42.78 25.78
CA GLY A 39 -5.05 43.67 26.41
C GLY A 39 -4.04 42.94 27.30
N ILE A 40 -4.51 41.99 28.12
CA ILE A 40 -3.64 41.14 28.96
C ILE A 40 -2.76 40.25 28.09
N SER A 41 -3.34 39.60 27.06
CA SER A 41 -2.54 38.79 26.11
C SER A 41 -1.49 39.63 25.39
N TYR A 42 -1.86 40.80 24.87
CA TYR A 42 -0.91 41.70 24.21
C TYR A 42 0.19 42.17 25.18
N GLY A 43 -0.16 42.51 26.42
CA GLY A 43 0.80 42.88 27.46
C GLY A 43 1.79 41.74 27.77
N LEU A 44 1.30 40.51 27.92
CA LEU A 44 2.13 39.34 28.16
C LEU A 44 3.04 39.04 26.96
N PHE A 45 2.51 38.99 25.73
CA PHE A 45 3.32 38.67 24.55
C PHE A 45 4.26 39.80 24.12
N SER A 46 3.93 41.07 24.39
CA SER A 46 4.82 42.20 24.07
C SER A 46 5.96 42.39 25.09
N THR A 47 5.78 41.94 26.33
CA THR A 47 6.81 42.01 27.38
C THR A 47 7.69 40.75 27.43
N PHE A 48 7.11 39.56 27.16
CA PHE A 48 7.88 38.30 27.06
C PHE A 48 8.50 38.05 25.68
N GLY A 49 8.00 38.71 24.62
CA GLY A 49 8.52 38.57 23.24
C GLY A 49 9.79 39.37 22.92
N LYS A 50 10.34 40.13 23.88
CA LYS A 50 11.55 40.97 23.71
C LYS A 50 12.82 40.37 24.32
N LYS A 51 12.88 39.05 24.53
CA LYS A 51 14.18 38.38 24.68
C LYS A 51 14.74 38.20 23.28
N GLU A 52 15.87 38.86 22.99
CA GLU A 52 16.61 38.74 21.74
C GLU A 52 16.71 37.27 21.32
N ILE A 53 15.94 36.92 20.29
CA ILE A 53 16.20 35.73 19.50
C ILE A 53 17.47 36.09 18.74
N LYS A 54 18.63 35.62 19.23
CA LYS A 54 19.80 35.51 18.37
C LYS A 54 19.34 34.72 17.14
N THR A 55 19.31 35.38 16.00
CA THR A 55 19.16 34.74 14.70
C THR A 55 20.36 33.82 14.53
N ILE A 56 20.24 32.59 15.03
CA ILE A 56 21.04 31.48 14.56
C ILE A 56 20.52 31.29 13.14
N ALA A 57 21.35 31.63 12.15
CA ALA A 57 21.11 31.27 10.76
C ALA A 57 20.57 29.83 10.74
N PRO A 58 19.58 29.50 9.89
CA PRO A 58 19.02 28.16 9.88
C PRO A 58 20.20 27.21 9.69
N THR A 59 20.56 26.52 10.78
CA THR A 59 21.47 25.41 10.67
C THR A 59 20.62 24.44 9.89
N THR A 60 20.94 24.30 8.62
CA THR A 60 20.48 23.21 7.79
C THR A 60 20.68 21.98 8.65
N LEU A 61 19.59 21.49 9.25
CA LEU A 61 19.52 20.12 9.68
C LEU A 61 19.54 19.35 8.38
N THR A 62 20.72 19.19 7.81
CA THR A 62 21.06 18.02 7.01
C THR A 62 20.91 16.84 7.96
N VAL A 63 19.66 16.43 8.18
CA VAL A 63 19.38 15.02 8.35
C VAL A 63 20.04 14.40 7.12
N PRO A 64 21.04 13.52 7.28
CA PRO A 64 21.53 12.79 6.14
C PRO A 64 20.32 12.10 5.55
N SER A 65 19.85 12.59 4.40
CA SER A 65 18.98 11.81 3.53
C SER A 65 19.88 10.73 2.96
N GLN A 66 20.23 9.75 3.80
CA GLN A 66 20.54 8.44 3.28
C GLN A 66 19.19 7.92 2.80
N LYS A 67 18.92 8.16 1.51
CA LYS A 67 17.93 7.40 0.75
C LYS A 67 18.15 5.94 1.12
N PRO A 68 17.11 5.19 1.52
CA PRO A 68 17.27 3.78 1.83
C PRO A 68 17.83 3.10 0.58
N GLN A 69 19.11 2.79 0.58
CA GLN A 69 19.71 1.96 -0.45
C GLN A 69 19.31 0.51 -0.14
N ARG A 70 18.87 -0.23 -1.16
CA ARG A 70 18.64 -1.69 -1.10
C ARG A 70 19.82 -2.45 -0.48
N HIS A 71 21.00 -1.83 -0.50
CA HIS A 71 22.18 -2.28 0.18
C HIS A 71 22.50 -1.30 1.31
N PHE A 72 22.12 -1.65 2.54
CA PHE A 72 23.07 -1.43 3.63
C PHE A 72 24.41 -1.96 3.11
N THR A 73 25.48 -1.17 3.22
CA THR A 73 26.85 -1.59 2.91
C THR A 73 27.24 -2.72 3.86
N SER A 74 26.66 -3.89 3.61
CA SER A 74 26.97 -5.14 4.25
C SER A 74 28.39 -5.45 3.85
N ASP A 75 29.24 -5.62 4.85
CA ASP A 75 30.60 -6.07 4.66
C ASP A 75 30.55 -7.32 3.75
N PRO A 76 31.15 -7.27 2.54
CA PRO A 76 31.07 -8.35 1.57
C PRO A 76 31.72 -9.64 2.07
N SER A 77 32.46 -9.60 3.18
CA SER A 77 32.98 -10.78 3.86
C SER A 77 31.91 -11.59 4.62
N VAL A 78 30.75 -10.99 4.93
CA VAL A 78 29.67 -11.69 5.64
C VAL A 78 28.91 -12.58 4.65
N PRO A 79 28.86 -13.91 4.86
CA PRO A 79 28.19 -14.80 3.94
C PRO A 79 26.68 -14.57 3.92
N LYS A 80 26.12 -14.58 2.72
CA LYS A 80 24.66 -14.59 2.48
C LYS A 80 24.19 -16.03 2.23
N ASP A 81 23.90 -16.74 3.31
CA ASP A 81 23.52 -18.15 3.31
C ASP A 81 22.09 -18.41 3.84
N GLN A 82 21.34 -17.35 4.17
CA GLN A 82 19.97 -17.43 4.64
C GLN A 82 19.00 -17.15 3.50
N ALA A 83 18.33 -18.19 3.01
CA ALA A 83 17.32 -18.03 1.96
C ALA A 83 16.04 -17.41 2.52
N CYS A 84 15.54 -16.37 1.86
CA CYS A 84 14.21 -15.83 2.11
C CYS A 84 13.13 -16.85 1.70
N PRO A 85 12.14 -17.14 2.56
CA PRO A 85 11.10 -18.11 2.24
C PRO A 85 10.11 -17.63 1.15
N ILE A 86 9.99 -16.32 0.91
CA ILE A 86 9.01 -15.76 -0.04
C ILE A 86 9.54 -15.70 -1.47
N ASN A 87 10.83 -15.34 -1.66
CA ASN A 87 11.41 -15.08 -2.98
C ASN A 87 12.74 -15.83 -3.22
N GLY A 88 13.23 -16.58 -2.24
CA GLY A 88 14.46 -17.36 -2.33
C GLY A 88 15.76 -16.56 -2.32
N GLU A 89 15.71 -15.22 -2.27
CA GLU A 89 16.92 -14.39 -2.24
C GLU A 89 17.75 -14.67 -0.98
N MET A 90 19.08 -14.57 -1.11
CA MET A 90 20.01 -14.95 -0.05
C MET A 90 20.43 -13.71 0.74
N TYR A 91 20.39 -13.83 2.06
CA TYR A 91 20.72 -12.76 3.01
C TYR A 91 21.68 -13.27 4.09
N THR A 92 22.21 -12.33 4.87
CA THR A 92 23.02 -12.62 6.05
C THR A 92 22.16 -13.09 7.22
N LYS A 93 22.79 -13.73 8.22
CA LYS A 93 22.11 -14.10 9.48
C LYS A 93 21.51 -12.90 10.22
N LYS A 94 22.18 -11.76 10.22
CA LYS A 94 21.70 -10.53 10.90
C LYS A 94 20.42 -10.00 10.26
N GLU A 95 20.34 -10.03 8.93
CA GLU A 95 19.13 -9.63 8.21
C GLU A 95 17.98 -10.59 8.53
N LYS A 96 18.25 -11.90 8.52
CA LYS A 96 17.26 -12.92 8.90
C LYS A 96 16.67 -12.69 10.30
N GLU A 97 17.52 -12.38 11.28
CA GLU A 97 17.09 -12.09 12.65
C GLU A 97 16.12 -10.90 12.77
N ILE A 98 16.06 -10.01 11.77
CA ILE A 98 15.12 -8.88 11.72
C ILE A 98 13.73 -9.36 11.33
N TRP A 99 13.60 -10.10 10.23
CA TRP A 99 12.29 -10.54 9.74
C TRP A 99 11.73 -11.72 10.54
N ASP A 100 12.59 -12.56 11.15
CA ASP A 100 12.17 -13.72 11.95
C ASP A 100 11.24 -13.36 13.12
N LYS A 101 11.24 -12.09 13.54
CA LYS A 101 10.41 -11.54 14.62
C LYS A 101 9.09 -10.94 14.14
N ARG A 102 8.85 -10.95 12.83
CA ARG A 102 7.73 -10.28 12.16
C ARG A 102 6.93 -11.26 11.31
N ARG A 103 5.75 -10.83 10.90
CA ARG A 103 4.98 -11.43 9.80
C ARG A 103 5.25 -10.66 8.51
N PRO A 104 4.98 -11.24 7.33
CA PRO A 104 4.96 -10.48 6.10
C PRO A 104 3.95 -9.33 6.17
N LEU A 105 4.26 -8.22 5.51
CA LEU A 105 3.40 -7.04 5.38
C LEU A 105 2.94 -6.95 3.92
N ALA A 106 1.65 -7.14 3.68
CA ALA A 106 1.01 -6.90 2.40
C ALA A 106 0.46 -5.47 2.36
N VAL A 107 0.85 -4.67 1.37
CA VAL A 107 0.42 -3.29 1.20
C VAL A 107 -0.26 -3.12 -0.15
N MET A 108 -1.47 -2.58 -0.15
CA MET A 108 -2.15 -2.16 -1.38
C MET A 108 -1.54 -0.84 -1.88
N ILE A 109 -1.09 -0.81 -3.14
CA ILE A 109 -0.40 0.34 -3.73
C ILE A 109 -1.09 0.74 -5.03
N GLU A 110 -1.35 2.03 -5.20
CA GLU A 110 -1.97 2.61 -6.40
C GLU A 110 -1.13 2.43 -7.67
N ASN A 111 -1.79 2.38 -8.83
CA ASN A 111 -1.14 2.51 -10.13
C ASN A 111 -1.77 3.54 -11.08
N HIS A 112 -2.52 4.53 -10.57
CA HIS A 112 -3.00 5.65 -11.38
C HIS A 112 -1.82 6.40 -12.01
N GLU A 113 -1.95 6.80 -13.28
CA GLU A 113 -0.84 7.39 -14.06
C GLU A 113 -0.23 8.64 -13.41
N GLU A 114 -1.07 9.52 -12.86
CA GLU A 114 -0.65 10.75 -12.16
C GLU A 114 0.03 10.46 -10.82
N ALA A 115 -0.15 9.27 -10.25
CA ALA A 115 0.41 8.95 -8.95
C ALA A 115 1.81 8.34 -9.04
N ARG A 116 2.32 8.04 -10.24
CA ARG A 116 3.64 7.43 -10.46
C ARG A 116 4.75 8.49 -10.42
N PRO A 117 5.99 8.14 -10.00
CA PRO A 117 6.44 6.83 -9.52
C PRO A 117 6.00 6.54 -8.08
N GLN A 118 5.64 5.30 -7.79
CA GLN A 118 5.33 4.83 -6.43
C GLN A 118 6.60 4.76 -5.57
N SER A 119 6.41 4.74 -4.25
CA SER A 119 7.49 4.56 -3.27
C SER A 119 7.55 3.12 -2.77
N GLY A 120 8.75 2.55 -2.74
CA GLY A 120 9.12 1.38 -1.95
C GLY A 120 8.86 0.01 -2.58
N ILE A 121 8.26 -0.08 -3.78
CA ILE A 121 8.01 -1.37 -4.47
C ILE A 121 9.30 -2.16 -4.70
N SER A 122 10.44 -1.49 -4.85
CA SER A 122 11.76 -2.11 -4.96
C SER A 122 12.09 -2.99 -3.76
N PHE A 123 11.49 -2.78 -2.59
CA PHE A 123 11.78 -3.59 -1.41
C PHE A 123 10.84 -4.79 -1.25
N ALA A 124 9.87 -4.97 -2.13
CA ALA A 124 8.92 -6.08 -2.06
C ALA A 124 9.58 -7.41 -2.45
N ASP A 125 9.22 -8.48 -1.75
CA ASP A 125 9.64 -9.84 -2.10
C ASP A 125 8.80 -10.39 -3.27
N VAL A 126 7.51 -10.06 -3.27
CA VAL A 126 6.57 -10.34 -4.37
C VAL A 126 5.63 -9.16 -4.58
N VAL A 127 5.25 -8.92 -5.84
CA VAL A 127 4.24 -7.93 -6.22
C VAL A 127 3.15 -8.62 -7.02
N TYR A 128 1.90 -8.43 -6.62
CA TYR A 128 0.72 -8.86 -7.35
C TYR A 128 0.11 -7.66 -8.08
N ASP A 129 -0.16 -7.78 -9.37
CA ASP A 129 -0.72 -6.73 -10.24
C ASP A 129 -2.04 -7.22 -10.85
N SER A 130 -3.11 -6.45 -10.63
CA SER A 130 -4.43 -6.74 -11.21
C SER A 130 -5.28 -5.49 -11.35
N VAL A 131 -6.19 -5.50 -12.33
CA VAL A 131 -7.15 -4.41 -12.55
C VAL A 131 -8.04 -4.21 -11.32
N ALA A 132 -8.31 -2.96 -10.96
CA ALA A 132 -9.18 -2.57 -9.85
C ALA A 132 -10.37 -1.72 -10.27
N GLU A 133 -10.15 -0.49 -10.70
CA GLU A 133 -11.20 0.51 -10.91
C GLU A 133 -11.14 1.02 -12.34
N GLY A 134 -12.21 0.82 -13.12
CA GLY A 134 -12.31 1.38 -14.47
C GLY A 134 -11.10 1.08 -15.37
N GLY A 135 -10.59 -0.16 -15.34
CA GLY A 135 -9.44 -0.59 -16.14
C GLY A 135 -8.06 -0.26 -15.56
N ILE A 136 -8.00 0.51 -14.48
CA ILE A 136 -6.75 0.89 -13.81
C ILE A 136 -6.30 -0.24 -12.91
N SER A 137 -5.03 -0.65 -13.04
CA SER A 137 -4.46 -1.67 -12.15
C SER A 137 -4.12 -1.13 -10.77
N ARG A 138 -3.99 -2.05 -9.82
CA ARG A 138 -3.51 -1.79 -8.47
C ARG A 138 -2.54 -2.90 -8.11
N PHE A 139 -1.56 -2.57 -7.27
CA PHE A 139 -0.60 -3.55 -6.79
C PHE A 139 -0.94 -3.97 -5.37
N MET A 140 -0.59 -5.21 -5.03
CA MET A 140 -0.36 -5.63 -3.66
C MET A 140 1.09 -6.09 -3.56
N ALA A 141 1.92 -5.33 -2.85
CA ALA A 141 3.30 -5.67 -2.60
C ALA A 141 3.43 -6.35 -1.24
N VAL A 142 4.10 -7.51 -1.18
CA VAL A 142 4.38 -8.22 0.06
C VAL A 142 5.83 -8.00 0.44
N PHE A 143 6.03 -7.55 1.66
CA PHE A 143 7.32 -7.20 2.23
C PHE A 143 7.64 -8.06 3.44
N TYR A 144 8.82 -8.68 3.44
CA TYR A 144 9.31 -9.49 4.54
C TYR A 144 10.84 -9.43 4.62
N CYS A 145 11.55 -10.04 3.67
CA CYS A 145 12.99 -10.16 3.69
C CYS A 145 13.67 -8.90 3.15
N GLY A 146 13.12 -8.32 2.08
CA GLY A 146 13.61 -7.08 1.47
C GLY A 146 13.60 -5.85 2.39
N LEU A 147 12.87 -5.89 3.51
CA LEU A 147 12.83 -4.82 4.54
C LEU A 147 13.81 -5.02 5.71
N SER A 148 14.79 -5.91 5.56
CA SER A 148 15.90 -6.02 6.52
C SER A 148 16.78 -4.76 6.56
N THR A 149 16.66 -3.91 5.55
CA THR A 149 17.57 -2.79 5.26
C THR A 149 17.05 -1.43 5.73
N GLY A 150 16.02 -1.38 6.57
CA GLY A 150 15.60 -0.16 7.28
C GLY A 150 14.14 0.22 7.09
N ASN A 151 13.82 1.47 7.44
CA ASN A 151 12.50 2.06 7.24
C ASN A 151 12.34 2.48 5.77
N VAL A 152 11.23 2.07 5.16
CA VAL A 152 10.88 2.39 3.77
C VAL A 152 9.50 3.06 3.77
N LEU A 153 9.37 4.15 3.03
CA LEU A 153 8.07 4.76 2.76
C LEU A 153 7.38 4.00 1.64
N ILE A 154 6.09 3.69 1.82
CA ILE A 154 5.24 3.08 0.81
C ILE A 154 4.15 4.07 0.43
N ALA A 155 4.03 4.36 -0.87
CA ALA A 155 3.06 5.34 -1.37
C ALA A 155 2.76 5.16 -2.88
N PRO A 156 1.56 5.53 -3.35
CA PRO A 156 0.37 5.80 -2.56
C PRO A 156 -0.27 4.50 -2.07
N VAL A 157 -0.57 4.40 -0.77
CA VAL A 157 -1.35 3.28 -0.23
C VAL A 157 -2.81 3.43 -0.64
N ARG A 158 -3.43 2.33 -1.08
CA ARG A 158 -4.78 2.35 -1.67
C ARG A 158 -5.73 1.29 -1.15
N SER A 159 -6.96 1.33 -1.67
CA SER A 159 -8.09 0.57 -1.15
C SER A 159 -7.98 -0.93 -1.45
N ALA A 160 -8.46 -1.72 -0.48
CA ALA A 160 -8.55 -3.17 -0.58
C ALA A 160 -9.60 -3.62 -1.61
N ARG A 161 -9.32 -4.73 -2.30
CA ARG A 161 -10.28 -5.43 -3.18
C ARG A 161 -10.28 -6.93 -2.91
N THR A 162 -11.45 -7.56 -3.09
CA THR A 162 -11.71 -8.94 -2.68
C THR A 162 -10.69 -9.96 -3.19
N TYR A 163 -10.30 -9.86 -4.47
CA TYR A 163 -9.42 -10.83 -5.12
C TYR A 163 -7.94 -10.69 -4.73
N PHE A 164 -7.53 -9.62 -4.02
CA PHE A 164 -6.20 -9.57 -3.39
C PHE A 164 -6.17 -10.30 -2.04
N LEU A 165 -7.30 -10.39 -1.34
CA LEU A 165 -7.37 -10.95 0.01
C LEU A 165 -6.91 -12.42 0.11
N PRO A 166 -7.22 -13.32 -0.86
CA PRO A 166 -6.63 -14.66 -0.86
C PRO A 166 -5.11 -14.66 -0.88
N TRP A 167 -4.44 -13.71 -1.54
CA TRP A 167 -2.99 -13.62 -1.49
C TRP A 167 -2.48 -13.09 -0.16
N VAL A 168 -3.19 -12.20 0.52
CA VAL A 168 -2.86 -11.80 1.90
C VAL A 168 -2.85 -13.04 2.82
N LEU A 169 -3.86 -13.91 2.66
CA LEU A 169 -4.01 -15.13 3.47
C LEU A 169 -2.93 -16.18 3.17
N GLU A 170 -2.36 -16.23 1.97
CA GLU A 170 -1.23 -17.14 1.67
C GLU A 170 -0.03 -16.91 2.59
N TYR A 171 0.14 -15.68 3.08
CA TYR A 171 1.26 -15.28 3.90
C TYR A 171 0.88 -15.08 5.38
N ASP A 172 -0.40 -15.26 5.74
CA ASP A 172 -0.96 -14.81 7.03
C ASP A 172 -0.46 -13.38 7.40
N ALA A 173 -0.46 -12.51 6.38
CA ALA A 173 0.21 -11.22 6.41
C ALA A 173 -0.57 -10.17 7.21
N LEU A 174 0.18 -9.17 7.69
CA LEU A 174 -0.36 -7.87 8.05
C LEU A 174 -0.88 -7.19 6.77
N TYR A 175 -2.03 -6.55 6.80
CA TYR A 175 -2.64 -6.00 5.59
C TYR A 175 -2.89 -4.50 5.69
N ASN A 176 -2.06 -3.70 5.01
CA ASN A 176 -2.18 -2.25 4.99
C ASN A 176 -2.85 -1.76 3.71
N HIS A 177 -3.87 -0.92 3.89
CA HIS A 177 -4.66 -0.33 2.82
C HIS A 177 -5.31 0.97 3.31
N VAL A 178 -6.01 1.68 2.43
CA VAL A 178 -6.81 2.86 2.75
C VAL A 178 -8.25 2.62 2.33
N GLY A 179 -9.10 2.19 3.26
CA GLY A 179 -10.45 1.73 2.96
C GLY A 179 -10.50 0.55 1.99
N GLY A 180 -11.67 0.29 1.43
CA GLY A 180 -11.93 -0.87 0.58
C GLY A 180 -13.39 -0.91 0.13
N ALA A 181 -13.70 -1.82 -0.79
CA ALA A 181 -15.07 -2.03 -1.23
C ALA A 181 -15.93 -2.62 -0.09
N GLY A 182 -17.07 -1.99 0.22
CA GLY A 182 -18.19 -2.51 1.02
C GLY A 182 -17.89 -3.09 2.40
N ASN A 183 -18.39 -2.44 3.46
CA ASN A 183 -18.47 -3.07 4.79
C ASN A 183 -19.66 -4.07 4.85
N CYS A 184 -19.79 -4.84 5.93
CA CYS A 184 -20.85 -5.87 6.01
C CYS A 184 -22.28 -5.32 5.94
N SER A 185 -22.49 -4.08 6.39
CA SER A 185 -23.79 -3.41 6.36
C SER A 185 -24.08 -2.64 5.07
N ASP A 186 -23.14 -2.56 4.15
CA ASP A 186 -23.29 -1.81 2.90
C ASP A 186 -24.20 -2.58 1.93
N ASP A 187 -25.43 -2.11 1.72
CA ASP A 187 -26.41 -2.75 0.82
C ASP A 187 -26.21 -2.37 -0.66
N THR A 188 -25.25 -1.49 -0.95
CA THR A 188 -25.00 -0.97 -2.30
C THR A 188 -23.85 -1.69 -3.04
N VAL A 189 -23.14 -2.58 -2.34
CA VAL A 189 -22.02 -3.37 -2.86
C VAL A 189 -22.41 -4.85 -2.92
N ASP A 190 -22.14 -5.52 -4.04
CA ASP A 190 -22.39 -6.96 -4.19
C ASP A 190 -21.65 -7.73 -3.08
N GLU A 191 -22.33 -8.68 -2.42
CA GLU A 191 -21.77 -9.47 -1.31
C GLU A 191 -20.40 -10.08 -1.61
N ARG A 192 -20.13 -10.46 -2.86
CA ARG A 192 -18.86 -11.05 -3.30
C ARG A 192 -17.75 -10.00 -3.41
N ALA A 193 -18.10 -8.73 -3.59
CA ALA A 193 -17.17 -7.61 -3.75
C ALA A 193 -16.82 -6.88 -2.44
N LYS A 194 -17.52 -7.18 -1.32
CA LYS A 194 -17.33 -6.55 0.01
C LYS A 194 -16.01 -6.89 0.68
N ALA A 195 -14.90 -6.35 0.16
CA ALA A 195 -13.56 -6.53 0.69
C ALA A 195 -13.44 -6.17 2.18
N LEU A 196 -14.04 -5.05 2.64
CA LEU A 196 -13.96 -4.66 4.05
C LEU A 196 -14.71 -5.64 4.95
N CYS A 197 -15.87 -6.14 4.50
CA CYS A 197 -16.57 -7.20 5.23
C CYS A 197 -15.74 -8.49 5.30
N GLN A 198 -15.13 -8.89 4.20
CA GLN A 198 -14.32 -10.10 4.10
C GLN A 198 -13.07 -10.05 4.97
N ILE A 199 -12.42 -8.89 5.10
CA ILE A 199 -11.27 -8.69 6.00
C ILE A 199 -11.65 -9.04 7.45
N ASP A 200 -12.79 -8.55 7.95
CA ASP A 200 -13.28 -8.90 9.29
C ASP A 200 -13.68 -10.38 9.39
N GLN A 201 -14.50 -10.87 8.45
CA GLN A 201 -15.00 -12.25 8.46
C GLN A 201 -13.87 -13.28 8.39
N TRP A 202 -12.80 -12.99 7.64
CA TRP A 202 -11.66 -13.90 7.45
C TRP A 202 -10.55 -13.66 8.47
N ARG A 203 -10.75 -12.73 9.41
CA ARG A 203 -9.81 -12.42 10.50
C ARG A 203 -8.43 -12.03 9.99
N ILE A 204 -8.40 -11.26 8.89
CA ILE A 204 -7.16 -10.68 8.36
C ILE A 204 -6.62 -9.65 9.37
N LYS A 205 -5.30 -9.59 9.53
CA LYS A 205 -4.62 -8.66 10.45
C LYS A 205 -4.62 -7.26 9.83
N ASP A 206 -5.76 -6.60 10.02
CA ASP A 206 -6.11 -5.36 9.33
C ASP A 206 -5.34 -4.14 9.86
N LEU A 207 -4.62 -3.49 8.96
CA LEU A 207 -3.93 -2.22 9.12
C LEU A 207 -4.54 -1.16 8.17
N ASP A 208 -5.87 -1.07 8.11
CA ASP A 208 -6.57 0.04 7.44
C ASP A 208 -6.14 1.38 8.03
N GLN A 209 -5.69 2.27 7.15
CA GLN A 209 -5.26 3.61 7.50
C GLN A 209 -6.31 4.40 8.30
N PHE A 210 -7.61 4.18 8.09
CA PHE A 210 -8.65 4.88 8.87
C PHE A 210 -8.56 4.62 10.38
N GLY A 211 -7.94 3.53 10.81
CA GLY A 211 -7.65 3.20 12.20
C GLY A 211 -6.21 3.48 12.64
N ILE A 212 -5.42 4.19 11.84
CA ILE A 212 -3.98 4.40 12.04
C ILE A 212 -3.66 5.89 12.05
N SER A 213 -2.96 6.34 13.10
CA SER A 213 -2.58 7.75 13.26
C SER A 213 -1.22 8.10 12.65
N PHE A 214 -0.98 9.39 12.50
CA PHE A 214 0.37 9.94 12.31
C PHE A 214 1.28 9.49 13.47
N PRO A 215 2.58 9.19 13.22
CA PRO A 215 3.28 9.28 11.93
C PRO A 215 3.34 7.95 11.16
N THR A 216 2.50 6.96 11.48
CA THR A 216 2.54 5.63 10.84
C THR A 216 2.06 5.70 9.39
N CYS A 217 0.93 6.35 9.17
CA CYS A 217 0.41 6.69 7.84
C CYS A 217 -0.06 8.15 7.85
N TYR A 218 0.18 8.87 6.75
CA TYR A 218 -0.17 10.28 6.61
C TYR A 218 -0.29 10.69 5.13
N ARG A 219 -1.07 11.75 4.87
CA ARG A 219 -1.16 12.35 3.54
C ARG A 219 0.05 13.24 3.30
N ASN A 220 0.79 13.00 2.22
CA ASN A 220 1.87 13.86 1.75
C ASN A 220 1.53 14.38 0.35
N TYR A 221 1.07 15.63 0.27
CA TYR A 221 0.72 16.28 -0.99
C TYR A 221 1.95 16.68 -1.81
N ASP A 222 3.12 16.78 -1.18
CA ASP A 222 4.36 17.23 -1.79
C ASP A 222 5.29 16.06 -2.16
N ARG A 223 4.77 14.83 -2.23
CA ARG A 223 5.60 13.65 -2.58
C ARG A 223 6.09 13.67 -4.03
N LEU A 224 5.37 14.33 -4.93
CA LEU A 224 5.73 14.48 -6.34
C LEU A 224 5.99 15.95 -6.66
N ASP A 225 6.60 16.18 -7.82
CA ASP A 225 6.87 17.51 -8.38
C ASP A 225 5.64 18.21 -8.97
N HIS A 226 4.47 17.60 -8.86
CA HIS A 226 3.19 18.11 -9.33
C HIS A 226 2.05 17.73 -8.37
N PRO A 227 0.97 18.52 -8.32
CA PRO A 227 -0.19 18.19 -7.49
C PRO A 227 -0.90 16.95 -8.02
N VAL A 228 -1.39 16.13 -7.09
CA VAL A 228 -2.23 14.96 -7.37
C VAL A 228 -3.47 14.99 -6.48
N ALA A 229 -4.53 14.30 -6.89
CA ALA A 229 -5.74 14.18 -6.09
C ALA A 229 -5.46 13.57 -4.70
N THR A 230 -6.26 13.92 -3.69
CA THR A 230 -6.02 13.57 -2.28
C THR A 230 -5.83 12.06 -2.09
N GLU A 231 -6.56 11.28 -2.86
CA GLU A 231 -6.56 9.84 -2.82
C GLU A 231 -5.21 9.22 -3.26
N HIS A 232 -4.38 9.96 -4.00
CA HIS A 232 -3.03 9.59 -4.46
C HIS A 232 -1.88 10.01 -3.51
N THR A 233 -2.19 10.50 -2.30
CA THR A 233 -1.17 11.09 -1.40
C THR A 233 -0.91 10.30 -0.11
N MET A 234 -1.52 9.13 0.09
CA MET A 234 -1.30 8.38 1.34
C MET A 234 0.08 7.72 1.36
N VAL A 235 0.90 8.07 2.35
CA VAL A 235 2.21 7.48 2.62
C VAL A 235 2.13 6.71 3.93
N CYS A 236 2.70 5.50 3.97
CA CYS A 236 2.88 4.73 5.19
C CYS A 236 4.34 4.32 5.40
N GLN A 237 4.76 4.17 6.65
CA GLN A 237 6.14 3.79 7.01
C GLN A 237 6.17 2.35 7.52
N THR A 238 7.02 1.53 6.91
CA THR A 238 7.04 0.08 7.18
C THR A 238 7.43 -0.24 8.62
N ASP A 239 8.40 0.47 9.20
CA ASP A 239 8.86 0.25 10.58
C ASP A 239 7.75 0.51 11.62
N LYS A 240 6.97 1.57 11.41
CA LYS A 240 5.85 1.95 12.26
C LYS A 240 4.65 1.03 12.09
N LEU A 241 4.41 0.52 10.87
CA LEU A 241 3.41 -0.52 10.64
C LEU A 241 3.77 -1.80 11.40
N PHE A 242 5.03 -2.25 11.33
CA PHE A 242 5.50 -3.39 12.12
C PHE A 242 5.43 -3.14 13.63
N LYS A 243 5.80 -1.93 14.08
CA LYS A 243 5.66 -1.56 15.49
C LYS A 243 4.19 -1.60 15.94
N LEU A 244 3.29 -1.00 15.17
CA LEU A 244 1.85 -1.01 15.48
C LEU A 244 1.31 -2.44 15.54
N ALA A 245 1.69 -3.29 14.58
CA ALA A 245 1.34 -4.69 14.60
C ALA A 245 1.88 -5.41 15.85
N SER A 246 3.14 -5.17 16.22
CA SER A 246 3.73 -5.70 17.46
C SER A 246 2.98 -5.23 18.70
N ASP A 247 2.58 -3.96 18.78
CA ASP A 247 1.81 -3.40 19.89
C ASP A 247 0.40 -4.05 19.98
N ARG A 248 -0.13 -4.57 18.85
CA ARG A 248 -1.36 -5.38 18.77
C ARG A 248 -1.13 -6.88 19.01
N GLY A 249 0.10 -7.31 19.30
CA GLY A 249 0.47 -8.71 19.49
C GLY A 249 0.61 -9.52 18.19
N TRP A 250 0.64 -8.87 17.03
CA TRP A 250 0.76 -9.49 15.71
C TRP A 250 2.22 -9.63 15.27
N THR A 251 3.00 -10.33 16.09
CA THR A 251 4.42 -10.65 15.84
C THR A 251 4.57 -11.86 14.91
N ASN A 252 5.76 -12.46 14.77
CA ASN A 252 5.94 -13.72 14.05
C ASN A 252 5.14 -14.91 14.62
N VAL A 253 4.71 -14.87 15.88
CA VAL A 253 3.90 -15.93 16.53
C VAL A 253 2.51 -15.44 16.93
N ASP A 254 1.57 -16.37 17.09
CA ASP A 254 0.26 -16.10 17.70
C ASP A 254 0.31 -16.16 19.24
N SER A 255 -0.84 -15.95 19.89
CA SER A 255 -0.95 -15.98 21.36
C SER A 255 -0.63 -17.34 21.99
N LYS A 256 -0.57 -18.42 21.21
CA LYS A 256 -0.17 -19.77 21.62
C LYS A 256 1.29 -20.08 21.27
N GLY A 257 2.05 -19.11 20.76
CA GLY A 257 3.43 -19.29 20.33
C GLY A 257 3.58 -19.99 18.98
N VAL A 258 2.51 -20.11 18.19
CA VAL A 258 2.56 -20.75 16.86
C VAL A 258 3.04 -19.74 15.83
N ALA A 259 4.15 -20.05 15.16
CA ALA A 259 4.73 -19.22 14.12
C ALA A 259 3.79 -19.09 12.90
N TRP A 260 3.79 -17.90 12.29
CA TRP A 260 2.96 -17.57 11.12
C TRP A 260 3.21 -18.50 9.94
N ASP A 261 4.45 -18.92 9.77
CA ASP A 261 4.94 -19.74 8.68
C ASP A 261 4.73 -21.24 8.89
N LYS A 262 4.11 -21.66 10.01
CA LYS A 262 3.85 -23.08 10.30
C LYS A 262 3.08 -23.80 9.18
N LYS A 263 2.19 -23.08 8.49
CA LYS A 263 1.42 -23.60 7.33
C LYS A 263 1.87 -22.98 6.01
N PHE A 264 2.89 -22.13 6.03
CA PHE A 264 3.38 -21.48 4.83
C PHE A 264 4.20 -22.48 4.01
N GLU A 265 3.82 -22.65 2.76
CA GLU A 265 4.57 -23.45 1.80
C GLU A 265 5.37 -22.50 0.89
N PRO A 266 6.70 -22.42 1.03
CA PRO A 266 7.52 -21.62 0.13
C PRO A 266 7.46 -22.21 -1.28
N TRP A 267 7.56 -21.36 -2.29
CA TRP A 267 7.86 -21.85 -3.63
C TRP A 267 9.22 -22.52 -3.67
N LYS A 268 9.45 -23.33 -4.68
CA LYS A 268 10.78 -23.84 -4.97
C LYS A 268 11.59 -22.76 -5.67
N PHE A 269 12.87 -22.66 -5.32
CA PHE A 269 13.77 -21.66 -5.88
C PHE A 269 15.02 -22.29 -6.46
N LYS A 270 15.55 -21.63 -7.49
CA LYS A 270 16.84 -21.93 -8.10
C LYS A 270 17.66 -20.66 -8.29
N ASP A 271 18.97 -20.82 -8.38
CA ASP A 271 19.87 -19.72 -8.71
C ASP A 271 19.67 -19.25 -10.16
N ASP A 272 20.26 -18.10 -10.46
CA ASP A 272 20.32 -17.55 -11.81
C ASP A 272 20.86 -18.60 -12.79
N ALA A 273 20.24 -18.70 -13.98
CA ALA A 273 20.85 -19.48 -15.05
C ALA A 273 22.23 -18.93 -15.41
N LYS A 274 23.15 -19.84 -15.73
CA LYS A 274 24.43 -19.47 -16.34
C LYS A 274 24.18 -18.70 -17.63
N GLU A 275 25.07 -17.79 -17.98
CA GLU A 275 24.87 -16.91 -19.15
C GLU A 275 24.61 -17.67 -20.46
N ALA A 276 25.26 -18.82 -20.64
CA ALA A 276 25.07 -19.72 -21.78
C ALA A 276 23.69 -20.40 -21.81
N ASP A 277 23.03 -20.54 -20.65
CA ASP A 277 21.73 -21.20 -20.50
C ASP A 277 20.57 -20.19 -20.52
N ARG A 278 20.84 -18.88 -20.57
CA ARG A 278 19.82 -17.81 -20.65
C ARG A 278 19.18 -17.79 -22.05
N GLY A 279 17.86 -17.62 -22.09
CA GLY A 279 17.09 -17.61 -23.33
C GLY A 279 17.18 -16.30 -24.12
N THR A 280 16.31 -16.18 -25.14
CA THR A 280 16.28 -15.07 -26.10
C THR A 280 14.96 -14.27 -26.07
N THR A 281 14.07 -14.55 -25.11
CA THR A 281 12.85 -13.77 -24.88
C THR A 281 13.26 -12.42 -24.28
N ASN A 282 13.32 -11.40 -25.13
CA ASN A 282 13.90 -10.10 -24.77
C ASN A 282 12.87 -9.11 -24.21
N SER A 283 11.60 -9.25 -24.55
CA SER A 283 10.54 -8.40 -24.01
C SER A 283 9.24 -9.17 -23.80
N ILE A 284 8.41 -8.67 -22.90
CA ILE A 284 7.08 -9.19 -22.61
C ILE A 284 6.16 -7.98 -22.55
N SER A 285 5.10 -7.93 -23.35
CA SER A 285 4.16 -6.81 -23.31
C SER A 285 2.71 -7.25 -23.33
N PHE A 286 1.89 -6.54 -22.57
CA PHE A 286 0.45 -6.75 -22.49
C PHE A 286 -0.24 -5.49 -21.96
N VAL A 287 -1.55 -5.45 -22.15
CA VAL A 287 -2.45 -4.53 -21.46
C VAL A 287 -3.59 -5.36 -20.91
N ALA A 288 -4.00 -5.12 -19.66
CA ALA A 288 -5.08 -5.90 -19.07
C ALA A 288 -6.40 -5.63 -19.81
N TRP A 289 -6.69 -4.36 -20.10
CA TRP A 289 -7.88 -3.89 -20.80
C TRP A 289 -7.52 -3.15 -22.08
N LYS A 290 -8.14 -3.53 -23.19
CA LYS A 290 -7.94 -2.87 -24.50
C LYS A 290 -8.35 -1.40 -24.44
N GLY A 291 -7.54 -0.52 -25.02
CA GLY A 291 -7.75 0.94 -24.99
C GLY A 291 -6.97 1.66 -23.89
N TYR A 292 -6.34 0.92 -22.96
CA TYR A 292 -5.53 1.46 -21.87
C TYR A 292 -4.02 1.34 -22.14
N GLU A 293 -3.62 1.00 -23.36
CA GLU A 293 -2.23 0.70 -23.73
C GLU A 293 -1.29 1.87 -23.41
N LYS A 294 -1.76 3.10 -23.71
CA LYS A 294 -0.96 4.32 -23.57
C LYS A 294 -0.55 4.56 -22.12
N ASP A 295 -1.47 4.42 -21.18
CA ASP A 295 -1.26 4.86 -19.80
C ASP A 295 -1.03 3.67 -18.84
N TYR A 296 -1.50 2.48 -19.20
CA TYR A 296 -1.44 1.27 -18.36
C TYR A 296 -0.85 0.04 -19.04
N GLY A 297 -0.41 0.14 -20.30
CA GLY A 297 0.37 -0.92 -20.95
C GLY A 297 1.60 -1.29 -20.12
N VAL A 298 1.81 -2.58 -19.91
CA VAL A 298 2.95 -3.12 -19.16
C VAL A 298 3.92 -3.73 -20.14
N GLU A 299 5.19 -3.38 -19.99
CA GLU A 299 6.28 -4.03 -20.70
C GLU A 299 7.38 -4.41 -19.71
N TRP A 300 7.95 -5.58 -19.91
CA TRP A 300 9.14 -6.06 -19.22
C TRP A 300 10.23 -6.28 -20.26
N VAL A 301 11.38 -5.63 -20.07
CA VAL A 301 12.54 -5.78 -20.96
C VAL A 301 13.61 -6.59 -20.23
N TYR A 302 13.97 -7.74 -20.79
CA TYR A 302 14.97 -8.62 -20.21
C TYR A 302 16.38 -8.06 -20.40
N ASP A 303 17.09 -7.89 -19.29
CA ASP A 303 18.51 -7.57 -19.25
C ASP A 303 19.31 -8.84 -18.99
N LYS A 304 19.94 -9.34 -20.06
CA LYS A 304 20.74 -10.56 -20.02
C LYS A 304 21.95 -10.43 -19.08
N ALA A 305 22.52 -9.24 -18.84
CA ALA A 305 23.68 -9.10 -17.97
C ALA A 305 23.31 -9.34 -16.50
N SER A 306 22.28 -8.64 -16.01
CA SER A 306 21.79 -8.76 -14.63
C SER A 306 20.87 -9.96 -14.39
N ASN A 307 20.51 -10.69 -15.44
CA ASN A 307 19.50 -11.75 -15.42
C ASN A 307 18.19 -11.29 -14.77
N SER A 308 17.69 -10.12 -15.17
CA SER A 308 16.49 -9.51 -14.60
C SER A 308 15.65 -8.84 -15.67
N TYR A 309 14.39 -8.56 -15.36
CA TYR A 309 13.45 -7.88 -16.24
C TYR A 309 13.22 -6.47 -15.71
N LYS A 310 13.44 -5.44 -16.53
CA LYS A 310 13.15 -4.04 -16.22
C LYS A 310 11.71 -3.70 -16.61
N ARG A 311 10.95 -3.08 -15.72
CA ARG A 311 9.53 -2.76 -15.95
C ARG A 311 9.36 -1.38 -16.58
N ASN A 312 8.51 -1.31 -17.60
CA ASN A 312 7.92 -0.09 -18.13
C ASN A 312 6.41 -0.10 -17.83
N ASN A 313 5.82 1.08 -17.59
CA ASN A 313 4.37 1.26 -17.50
C ASN A 313 3.97 2.48 -18.33
N GLY A 314 3.00 2.31 -19.24
CA GLY A 314 2.51 3.41 -20.08
C GLY A 314 3.63 3.99 -20.96
N GLY A 315 4.48 3.11 -21.51
CA GLY A 315 5.60 3.48 -22.38
C GLY A 315 6.78 4.19 -21.69
N LYS A 316 6.77 4.31 -20.36
CA LYS A 316 7.87 4.94 -19.59
C LYS A 316 8.54 3.94 -18.66
N PRO A 317 9.86 4.10 -18.38
CA PRO A 317 10.52 3.38 -17.30
C PRO A 317 9.75 3.53 -15.99
N HIS A 318 9.38 2.41 -15.37
CA HIS A 318 8.65 2.42 -14.11
C HIS A 318 9.64 2.46 -12.96
N THR A 319 9.86 3.65 -12.41
CA THR A 319 10.82 3.87 -11.33
C THR A 319 10.17 3.84 -9.95
N ASP A 320 10.99 3.61 -8.92
CA ASP A 320 10.60 3.74 -7.52
C ASP A 320 11.12 5.08 -6.97
N LEU A 321 10.27 5.84 -6.30
CA LEU A 321 10.62 7.16 -5.78
C LEU A 321 11.66 7.11 -4.65
N GLU A 322 11.71 6.03 -3.86
CA GLU A 322 12.64 5.92 -2.72
C GLU A 322 14.06 5.59 -3.18
N THR A 323 14.20 4.80 -4.25
CA THR A 323 15.50 4.36 -4.77
C THR A 323 15.94 5.13 -6.00
N GLU A 324 15.01 5.78 -6.72
CA GLU A 324 15.19 6.37 -8.06
C GLU A 324 15.64 5.36 -9.13
N GLU A 325 15.53 4.06 -8.83
CA GLU A 325 15.88 2.99 -9.74
C GLU A 325 14.64 2.50 -10.49
N GLN A 326 14.85 1.98 -11.69
CA GLN A 326 13.80 1.30 -12.43
C GLN A 326 13.46 -0.04 -11.73
N LEU A 327 12.16 -0.32 -11.58
CA LEU A 327 11.69 -1.56 -11.00
C LEU A 327 12.15 -2.76 -11.83
N THR A 328 12.58 -3.81 -11.12
CA THR A 328 13.08 -5.04 -11.71
C THR A 328 12.47 -6.28 -11.08
N ALA A 329 12.35 -7.36 -11.85
CA ALA A 329 11.94 -8.68 -11.36
C ALA A 329 12.89 -9.77 -11.86
N LYS A 330 13.06 -10.83 -11.08
CA LYS A 330 13.79 -12.05 -11.47
C LYS A 330 12.87 -13.07 -12.15
N ALA A 331 11.60 -13.08 -11.77
CA ALA A 331 10.55 -13.87 -12.40
C ALA A 331 9.29 -13.02 -12.60
N VAL A 332 8.72 -13.09 -13.81
CA VAL A 332 7.41 -12.51 -14.16
C VAL A 332 6.46 -13.65 -14.45
N VAL A 333 5.42 -13.79 -13.64
CA VAL A 333 4.38 -14.78 -13.77
C VAL A 333 3.11 -14.08 -14.25
N ILE A 334 2.44 -14.67 -15.23
CA ILE A 334 1.12 -14.25 -15.68
C ILE A 334 0.16 -15.39 -15.39
N VAL A 335 -0.90 -15.12 -14.63
CA VAL A 335 -2.00 -16.05 -14.40
C VAL A 335 -3.24 -15.55 -15.13
N PHE A 336 -3.84 -16.43 -15.94
CA PHE A 336 -5.11 -16.13 -16.60
C PHE A 336 -6.26 -16.60 -15.73
N VAL A 337 -7.19 -15.68 -15.47
CA VAL A 337 -8.35 -15.91 -14.59
C VAL A 337 -9.62 -15.43 -15.27
N LYS A 338 -10.76 -15.98 -14.84
CA LYS A 338 -12.06 -15.47 -15.28
C LYS A 338 -12.35 -14.15 -14.58
N GLU A 339 -12.48 -13.09 -15.38
CA GLU A 339 -13.05 -11.80 -14.97
C GLU A 339 -14.58 -11.90 -14.97
N ILE A 340 -15.22 -11.34 -13.95
CA ILE A 340 -16.67 -11.28 -13.80
C ILE A 340 -17.04 -9.86 -13.38
N GLY A 341 -17.87 -9.19 -14.17
CA GLY A 341 -18.48 -7.93 -13.78
C GLY A 341 -18.78 -7.01 -14.96
N PRO A 342 -19.21 -5.77 -14.68
CA PRO A 342 -19.46 -5.22 -13.33
C PRO A 342 -20.52 -6.02 -12.56
N VAL A 343 -20.38 -6.15 -11.24
CA VAL A 343 -21.31 -6.95 -10.40
C VAL A 343 -22.29 -6.10 -9.58
N ASP A 344 -22.07 -4.79 -9.51
CA ASP A 344 -22.93 -3.81 -8.84
C ASP A 344 -22.83 -2.44 -9.53
N ASP A 345 -23.62 -1.47 -9.05
CA ASP A 345 -23.67 -0.10 -9.58
C ASP A 345 -22.36 0.69 -9.32
N HIS A 346 -21.53 0.20 -8.41
CA HIS A 346 -20.17 0.70 -8.16
C HIS A 346 -19.14 0.16 -9.16
N MET A 347 -19.59 -0.62 -10.14
CA MET A 347 -18.78 -1.17 -11.22
C MET A 347 -17.67 -2.10 -10.70
N HIS A 348 -17.87 -2.78 -9.57
CA HIS A 348 -16.89 -3.72 -9.05
C HIS A 348 -16.70 -4.91 -10.00
N LEU A 349 -15.45 -5.33 -10.12
CA LEU A 349 -15.06 -6.54 -10.87
C LEU A 349 -14.59 -7.60 -9.89
N LEU A 350 -14.85 -8.86 -10.24
CA LEU A 350 -14.36 -10.04 -9.54
C LEU A 350 -13.41 -10.80 -10.44
N TYR A 351 -12.39 -11.39 -9.84
CA TYR A 351 -11.44 -12.27 -10.51
C TYR A 351 -11.38 -13.58 -9.76
N ASN A 352 -11.66 -14.69 -10.45
CA ASN A 352 -11.65 -16.00 -9.81
C ASN A 352 -10.22 -16.55 -9.72
N ASN A 353 -9.55 -16.30 -8.59
CA ASN A 353 -8.18 -16.76 -8.32
C ASN A 353 -8.10 -17.96 -7.35
N ILE A 354 -9.21 -18.61 -7.04
CA ILE A 354 -9.26 -19.92 -6.35
C ILE A 354 -9.66 -20.98 -7.38
N GLY A 355 -8.99 -22.13 -7.36
CA GLY A 355 -9.11 -23.19 -8.36
C GLY A 355 -7.84 -23.31 -9.19
N SER A 356 -7.96 -23.43 -10.51
CA SER A 356 -6.81 -23.60 -11.40
C SER A 356 -7.02 -22.92 -12.74
N GLY A 357 -5.92 -22.57 -13.41
CA GLY A 357 -5.96 -21.98 -14.75
C GLY A 357 -4.62 -22.08 -15.47
N SER A 358 -4.57 -21.55 -16.68
CA SER A 358 -3.33 -21.43 -17.46
C SER A 358 -2.56 -20.17 -17.08
N GLY A 359 -1.29 -20.15 -17.43
CA GLY A 359 -0.43 -18.99 -17.24
C GLY A 359 0.82 -19.04 -18.11
N LEU A 360 1.64 -18.01 -17.95
CA LEU A 360 2.97 -17.90 -18.53
C LEU A 360 3.97 -17.60 -17.42
N LEU A 361 5.16 -18.17 -17.53
CA LEU A 361 6.30 -17.82 -16.69
C LEU A 361 7.42 -17.30 -17.56
N PHE A 362 7.98 -16.17 -17.14
CA PHE A 362 9.17 -15.60 -17.72
C PHE A 362 10.26 -15.48 -16.66
N GLN A 363 11.36 -16.18 -16.89
CA GLN A 363 12.57 -16.14 -16.07
C GLN A 363 13.78 -16.56 -16.90
N ASP A 364 14.96 -16.05 -16.56
CA ASP A 364 16.21 -16.32 -17.30
C ASP A 364 16.16 -16.08 -18.82
N GLY A 365 15.37 -15.10 -19.27
CA GLY A 365 15.18 -14.83 -20.70
C GLY A 365 14.42 -15.92 -21.44
N LYS A 366 13.72 -16.81 -20.72
CA LYS A 366 12.88 -17.89 -21.28
C LYS A 366 11.42 -17.60 -21.01
N ALA A 367 10.56 -18.13 -21.88
CA ALA A 367 9.12 -18.18 -21.70
C ALA A 367 8.66 -19.63 -21.59
N GLU A 368 7.86 -19.94 -20.57
CA GLU A 368 7.29 -21.27 -20.34
C GLU A 368 5.77 -21.15 -20.13
N LYS A 369 5.00 -22.05 -20.77
CA LYS A 369 3.57 -22.20 -20.46
C LYS A 369 3.43 -22.96 -19.14
N ILE A 370 2.61 -22.43 -18.25
CA ILE A 370 2.41 -23.00 -16.92
C ILE A 370 0.92 -23.23 -16.66
N THR A 371 0.61 -24.03 -15.66
CA THR A 371 -0.70 -24.01 -14.99
C THR A 371 -0.52 -23.51 -13.56
N TRP A 372 -1.50 -22.75 -13.07
CA TRP A 372 -1.57 -22.34 -11.67
C TRP A 372 -2.69 -23.11 -10.98
N ALA A 373 -2.50 -23.39 -9.70
CA ALA A 373 -3.53 -23.99 -8.85
C ALA A 373 -3.47 -23.41 -7.44
N LYS A 374 -4.64 -23.13 -6.87
CA LYS A 374 -4.85 -22.66 -5.51
C LYS A 374 -6.09 -23.36 -4.95
N GLU A 375 -5.87 -24.24 -3.97
CA GLU A 375 -6.92 -25.12 -3.44
C GLU A 375 -8.01 -24.35 -2.70
N ASP A 376 -7.61 -23.43 -1.83
CA ASP A 376 -8.50 -22.56 -1.07
C ASP A 376 -7.89 -21.17 -0.88
N ARG A 377 -8.62 -20.28 -0.19
CA ARG A 377 -8.19 -18.89 0.04
C ARG A 377 -6.83 -18.75 0.72
N ALA A 378 -6.45 -19.64 1.63
CA ALA A 378 -5.21 -19.59 2.39
C ALA A 378 -4.11 -20.49 1.82
N ALA A 379 -4.45 -21.48 0.99
CA ALA A 379 -3.49 -22.35 0.34
C ALA A 379 -2.54 -21.57 -0.58
N ARG A 380 -1.27 -21.96 -0.64
CA ARG A 380 -0.28 -21.36 -1.55
C ARG A 380 -0.70 -21.52 -3.01
N THR A 381 -0.63 -20.45 -3.82
CA THR A 381 -0.74 -20.60 -5.28
C THR A 381 0.48 -21.34 -5.80
N LYS A 382 0.28 -22.48 -6.45
CA LYS A 382 1.36 -23.32 -7.01
C LYS A 382 1.41 -23.20 -8.53
N PHE A 383 2.62 -23.22 -9.09
CA PHE A 383 2.86 -23.15 -10.53
C PHE A 383 3.45 -24.46 -11.04
N MET A 384 2.83 -25.07 -12.03
CA MET A 384 3.22 -26.36 -12.59
C MET A 384 3.62 -26.19 -14.06
N ASN A 385 4.63 -26.96 -14.49
CA ASN A 385 4.99 -27.07 -15.89
C ASN A 385 4.02 -28.01 -16.64
N ALA A 386 4.27 -28.19 -17.95
CA ALA A 386 3.46 -29.08 -18.80
C ALA A 386 3.46 -30.56 -18.34
N SER A 387 4.44 -31.01 -17.55
CA SER A 387 4.48 -32.37 -17.00
C SER A 387 3.83 -32.48 -15.61
N GLY A 388 3.18 -31.42 -15.11
CA GLY A 388 2.55 -31.40 -13.78
C GLY A 388 3.53 -31.28 -12.61
N LYS A 389 4.79 -30.95 -12.87
CA LYS A 389 5.81 -30.74 -11.84
C LYS A 389 5.86 -29.27 -11.43
N GLU A 390 5.94 -29.03 -10.13
CA GLU A 390 6.09 -27.68 -9.60
C GLU A 390 7.38 -27.01 -10.09
N ILE A 391 7.24 -25.78 -10.57
CA ILE A 391 8.33 -25.00 -11.14
C ILE A 391 9.21 -24.41 -10.04
N GLN A 392 10.49 -24.26 -10.34
CA GLN A 392 11.42 -23.50 -9.51
C GLN A 392 11.51 -22.07 -10.05
N LEU A 393 11.25 -21.09 -9.20
CA LEU A 393 11.39 -19.68 -9.53
C LEU A 393 12.86 -19.25 -9.38
N THR A 394 13.35 -18.40 -10.28
CA THR A 394 14.65 -17.74 -10.10
C THR A 394 14.60 -16.87 -8.85
N ARG A 395 15.57 -17.04 -7.94
CA ARG A 395 15.66 -16.29 -6.67
C ARG A 395 15.65 -14.78 -6.90
N GLY A 396 14.89 -14.05 -6.09
CA GLY A 396 14.73 -12.59 -6.10
C GLY A 396 13.30 -12.16 -6.38
N GLN A 397 13.06 -10.84 -6.53
CA GLN A 397 11.71 -10.28 -6.63
C GLN A 397 10.87 -10.97 -7.71
N VAL A 398 9.67 -11.41 -7.33
CA VAL A 398 8.68 -12.04 -8.22
C VAL A 398 7.54 -11.07 -8.50
N TRP A 399 7.13 -10.95 -9.76
CA TRP A 399 5.93 -10.22 -10.15
C TRP A 399 4.87 -11.18 -10.68
N ILE A 400 3.65 -11.09 -10.15
CA ILE A 400 2.52 -11.92 -10.56
C ILE A 400 1.43 -11.01 -11.12
N HIS A 401 1.19 -11.12 -12.43
CA HIS A 401 0.12 -10.41 -13.14
C HIS A 401 -1.10 -11.31 -13.24
N MET A 402 -2.24 -10.85 -12.76
CA MET A 402 -3.52 -11.52 -12.93
C MET A 402 -4.31 -10.85 -14.03
N LEU A 403 -4.41 -11.54 -15.17
CA LEU A 403 -5.03 -11.03 -16.38
C LEU A 403 -6.32 -11.81 -16.70
N PRO A 404 -7.33 -11.15 -17.30
CA PRO A 404 -8.49 -11.85 -17.84
C PRO A 404 -8.09 -12.95 -18.85
N THR A 405 -8.80 -14.07 -18.81
CA THR A 405 -8.67 -15.10 -19.83
C THR A 405 -8.93 -14.50 -21.22
N GLY A 406 -7.99 -14.70 -22.14
CA GLY A 406 -8.05 -14.14 -23.50
C GLY A 406 -7.23 -12.87 -23.70
N THR A 407 -6.66 -12.29 -22.64
CA THR A 407 -5.68 -11.20 -22.78
C THR A 407 -4.46 -11.68 -23.57
N THR A 408 -4.11 -10.95 -24.64
CA THR A 408 -2.93 -11.22 -25.45
C THR A 408 -1.67 -10.76 -24.73
N VAL A 409 -0.67 -11.63 -24.65
CA VAL A 409 0.69 -11.34 -24.19
C VAL A 409 1.65 -11.55 -25.35
N THR A 410 2.47 -10.56 -25.66
CA THR A 410 3.47 -10.60 -26.75
C THR A 410 4.86 -10.81 -26.14
N TYR A 411 5.64 -11.79 -26.64
CA TYR A 411 6.98 -12.12 -26.13
C TYR A 411 7.83 -12.95 -27.10
#